data_AF-A0A9E0MM47-F1
#
_entry.id   AF-A0A9E0MM47-F1
#
_cell.length_a   1.000
_cell.length_b   1.000
_cell.length_c   1.000
_cell.angle_alpha   90.00
_cell.angle_beta   90.00
_cell.angle_gamma   90.00
#
_symmetry.space_group_name_H-M   'P 1'
#
loop_
_entity.id
_entity.type
_entity.pdbx_description
1 polymer ?
#
loop_
_entity_poly.entity_id
_entity_poly.type
_entity_poly.pdbx_seq_one_letter_code
_entity_poly.pdbx_strand_id
1 'polypeptide(L)'
;MKLPRWLRYWGDAVIVPIALMLLFLTFVWSTNAGGVAQVVAALFMFAVVGLWLGFRRLRVHASASRLAAIGDPAGLLALADEELGRRLRSTSPAGLQVYRAIAHNLAGRPAEARLALDASGIRPGDRGTASWHLLWASAEIDARTRLGEVAAARATFDRVVARYPRTVGAGGLDVIAAECEARVRLAEGDAAGARTLVAPYLKDIRLGPGARAQLFAIVAGCERALGDDAAAATAAAKARELAPQCVLLP
;
A
#
# COMPACT_ATOMS: atom_id res chain seq x y z
N MET A 1 -1.82 -17.97 25.58
CA MET A 1 -2.33 -16.68 26.11
C MET A 1 -1.96 -15.56 25.14
N LYS A 2 -2.91 -14.74 24.66
CA LYS A 2 -2.59 -13.59 23.79
C LYS A 2 -2.17 -12.42 24.69
N LEU A 3 -0.91 -12.00 24.60
CA LEU A 3 -0.44 -10.83 25.34
C LEU A 3 -1.20 -9.56 24.91
N PRO A 4 -1.46 -8.62 25.85
CA PRO A 4 -2.03 -7.32 25.53
C PRO A 4 -1.24 -6.64 24.40
N ARG A 5 -1.94 -5.96 23.47
CA ARG A 5 -1.29 -5.32 22.30
C ARG A 5 -0.22 -4.30 22.70
N TRP A 6 -0.46 -3.54 23.76
CA TRP A 6 0.51 -2.58 24.30
C TRP A 6 1.78 -3.28 24.82
N LEU A 7 1.65 -4.44 25.47
CA LEU A 7 2.78 -5.19 26.01
C LEU A 7 3.65 -5.79 24.91
N ARG A 8 3.04 -6.29 23.82
CA ARG A 8 3.78 -6.74 22.63
C ARG A 8 4.53 -5.59 21.96
N TYR A 9 3.92 -4.42 21.89
CA TYR A 9 4.56 -3.23 21.33
C TYR A 9 5.74 -2.78 22.17
N TRP A 10 5.56 -2.50 23.47
CA TRP A 10 6.67 -2.06 24.33
C TRP A 10 7.74 -3.14 24.43
N GLY A 11 7.34 -4.42 24.47
CA GLY A 11 8.19 -5.59 24.33
C GLY A 11 9.14 -5.48 23.14
N ASP A 12 8.58 -5.45 21.93
CA ASP A 12 9.31 -5.52 20.65
C ASP A 12 10.04 -4.20 20.29
N ALA A 13 9.48 -3.07 20.71
CA ALA A 13 9.92 -1.73 20.32
C ALA A 13 10.99 -1.12 21.23
N VAL A 14 10.93 -1.43 22.52
CA VAL A 14 11.66 -0.70 23.56
C VAL A 14 12.36 -1.68 24.49
N ILE A 15 11.64 -2.64 25.06
CA ILE A 15 12.17 -3.57 26.04
C ILE A 15 13.23 -4.47 25.41
N VAL A 16 12.99 -5.06 24.23
CA VAL A 16 13.97 -5.95 23.58
C VAL A 16 15.27 -5.21 23.21
N PRO A 17 15.25 -4.05 22.53
CA PRO A 17 16.48 -3.30 22.25
C PRO A 17 17.22 -2.85 23.52
N ILE A 18 16.49 -2.38 24.54
CA ILE A 18 17.09 -1.97 25.81
C ILE A 18 17.70 -3.18 26.53
N ALA A 19 16.98 -4.31 26.60
CA ALA A 19 17.49 -5.53 27.21
C ALA A 19 18.75 -6.04 26.49
N LEU A 20 18.77 -6.00 25.16
CA LEU A 20 19.96 -6.33 24.36
C LEU A 20 21.13 -5.38 24.67
N MET A 21 20.89 -4.08 24.75
CA MET A 21 21.90 -3.09 25.14
C MET A 21 22.42 -3.34 26.56
N LEU A 22 21.55 -3.62 27.52
CA LEU A 22 21.93 -3.88 28.91
C LEU A 22 22.74 -5.18 29.03
N LEU A 23 22.31 -6.24 28.33
CA LEU A 23 23.04 -7.51 28.25
C LEU A 23 24.44 -7.28 27.65
N PHE A 24 24.53 -6.48 26.59
CA PHE A 24 25.79 -6.10 25.95
C PHE A 24 26.71 -5.32 26.89
N LEU A 25 26.19 -4.29 27.56
CA LEU A 25 26.96 -3.50 28.53
C LEU A 25 27.48 -4.36 29.67
N THR A 26 26.64 -5.29 30.16
CA THR A 26 27.03 -6.25 31.21
C THR A 26 28.17 -7.16 30.74
N PHE A 27 28.08 -7.69 29.51
CA PHE A 27 29.12 -8.54 28.92
C PHE A 27 30.47 -7.82 28.76
N VAL A 28 30.44 -6.57 28.28
CA VAL A 28 31.66 -5.74 28.14
C VAL A 28 32.29 -5.49 29.50
N TRP A 29 31.47 -5.17 30.51
CA TRP A 29 31.96 -4.93 31.86
C TRP A 29 32.55 -6.18 32.52
N SER A 30 31.95 -7.35 32.31
CA SER A 30 32.43 -8.60 32.92
C SER A 30 33.69 -9.18 32.28
N THR A 31 34.01 -8.83 31.03
CA THR A 31 35.09 -9.48 30.27
C THR A 31 36.43 -8.75 30.33
N ASN A 32 36.52 -7.56 30.94
CA ASN A 32 37.72 -6.70 30.94
C ASN A 32 38.35 -6.55 29.54
N ALA A 33 37.51 -6.53 28.50
CA ALA A 33 37.96 -6.42 27.12
C ALA A 33 38.73 -5.11 26.91
N GLY A 34 39.86 -5.16 26.19
CA GLY A 34 40.63 -3.97 25.85
C GLY A 34 39.82 -2.96 25.01
N GLY A 35 40.19 -1.68 25.07
CA GLY A 35 39.40 -0.58 24.49
C GLY A 35 39.01 -0.77 23.01
N VAL A 36 39.89 -1.33 22.18
CA VAL A 36 39.60 -1.61 20.76
C VAL A 36 38.46 -2.64 20.61
N ALA A 37 38.47 -3.70 21.42
CA ALA A 37 37.42 -4.72 21.38
C ALA A 37 36.06 -4.16 21.81
N GLN A 38 36.04 -3.24 22.79
CA GLN A 38 34.82 -2.56 23.22
C GLN A 38 34.22 -1.71 22.10
N VAL A 39 35.05 -0.97 21.36
CA VAL A 39 34.59 -0.14 20.23
C VAL A 39 34.02 -1.00 19.10
N VAL A 40 34.72 -2.07 18.70
CA VAL A 40 34.23 -3.00 17.66
C VAL A 40 32.89 -3.62 18.05
N ALA A 41 32.78 -4.06 19.30
CA ALA A 41 31.56 -4.68 19.82
C ALA A 41 30.38 -3.67 19.88
N ALA A 42 30.65 -2.42 20.24
CA ALA A 42 29.63 -1.35 20.23
C ALA A 42 29.12 -1.06 18.81
N LEU A 43 30.02 -0.96 17.82
CA LEU A 43 29.63 -0.79 16.41
C LEU A 43 28.76 -1.94 15.92
N PHE A 44 29.11 -3.19 16.27
CA PHE A 44 28.29 -4.35 15.95
C PHE A 44 26.90 -4.26 16.58
N MET A 45 26.81 -3.84 17.85
CA MET A 45 25.53 -3.64 18.53
C MET A 45 24.65 -2.59 17.85
N PHE A 46 25.23 -1.45 17.45
CA PHE A 46 24.52 -0.43 16.68
C PHE A 46 24.01 -0.97 15.34
N ALA A 47 24.81 -1.79 14.65
CA ALA A 47 24.39 -2.44 13.40
C ALA A 47 23.21 -3.40 13.63
N VAL A 48 23.24 -4.21 14.70
CA VAL A 48 22.14 -5.12 15.06
C VAL A 48 20.86 -4.36 15.39
N VAL A 49 20.95 -3.29 16.18
CA VAL A 49 19.79 -2.43 16.49
C VAL A 49 19.26 -1.75 15.22
N GLY A 50 20.14 -1.27 14.34
CA GLY A 50 19.77 -0.71 13.04
C GLY A 50 19.02 -1.72 12.17
N LEU A 51 19.53 -2.95 12.08
CA LEU A 51 18.90 -4.04 11.34
C LEU A 51 17.54 -4.43 11.93
N TRP A 52 17.42 -4.50 13.26
CA TRP A 52 16.17 -4.76 13.96
C TRP A 52 15.09 -3.73 13.62
N LEU A 53 15.44 -2.44 13.67
CA LEU A 53 14.54 -1.35 13.30
C LEU A 53 14.15 -1.43 11.82
N GLY A 54 15.08 -1.81 10.94
CA GLY A 54 14.83 -2.08 9.52
C GLY A 54 13.80 -3.20 9.31
N PHE A 55 14.03 -4.37 9.90
CA PHE A 55 13.10 -5.51 9.81
C PHE A 55 11.71 -5.19 10.35
N ARG A 56 11.63 -4.44 11.45
CA ARG A 56 10.34 -4.03 12.00
C ARG A 56 9.54 -3.18 11.01
N ARG A 57 10.20 -2.23 10.33
CA ARG A 57 9.54 -1.42 9.28
C ARG A 57 9.10 -2.30 8.11
N LEU A 58 9.97 -3.19 7.64
CA LEU A 58 9.65 -4.12 6.56
C LEU A 58 8.46 -5.02 6.89
N ARG A 59 8.36 -5.50 8.14
CA ARG A 59 7.22 -6.32 8.59
C ARG A 59 5.89 -5.57 8.51
N VAL A 60 5.86 -4.30 8.89
CA VAL A 60 4.65 -3.46 8.80
C VAL A 60 4.25 -3.27 7.33
N HIS A 61 5.20 -2.92 6.46
CA HIS A 61 4.94 -2.77 5.02
C HIS A 61 4.50 -4.09 4.37
N ALA A 62 5.11 -5.21 4.73
CA ALA A 62 4.71 -6.54 4.23
C ALA A 62 3.28 -6.90 4.68
N SER A 63 2.94 -6.60 5.94
CA SER A 63 1.59 -6.81 6.46
C SER A 63 0.57 -5.90 5.74
N ALA A 64 0.90 -4.63 5.55
CA ALA A 64 0.04 -3.68 4.85
C ALA A 64 -0.18 -4.09 3.39
N SER A 65 0.89 -4.45 2.67
CA SER A 65 0.81 -4.96 1.30
C SER A 65 -0.02 -6.24 1.21
N ARG A 66 0.11 -7.15 2.19
CA ARG A 66 -0.73 -8.37 2.23
C ARG A 66 -2.21 -8.03 2.42
N LEU A 67 -2.53 -7.14 3.35
CA LEU A 67 -3.91 -6.72 3.62
C LEU A 67 -4.53 -6.02 2.40
N ALA A 68 -3.76 -5.15 1.72
CA ALA A 68 -4.16 -4.57 0.44
C ALA A 68 -4.37 -5.63 -0.64
N ALA A 69 -3.45 -6.59 -0.76
CA ALA A 69 -3.51 -7.65 -1.78
C ALA A 69 -4.67 -8.63 -1.59
N ILE A 70 -5.16 -8.82 -0.37
CA ILE A 70 -6.37 -9.63 -0.11
C ILE A 70 -7.66 -8.81 -0.11
N GLY A 71 -7.56 -7.48 -0.14
CA GLY A 71 -8.72 -6.61 -0.05
C GLY A 71 -9.38 -6.60 1.33
N ASP A 72 -8.59 -6.50 2.41
CA ASP A 72 -9.10 -6.29 3.78
C ASP A 72 -8.92 -4.80 4.17
N PRO A 73 -9.89 -3.93 3.85
CA PRO A 73 -9.79 -2.51 4.17
C PRO A 73 -9.79 -2.24 5.68
N ALA A 74 -10.53 -3.02 6.47
CA ALA A 74 -10.65 -2.80 7.90
C ALA A 74 -9.33 -3.11 8.63
N GLY A 75 -8.72 -4.25 8.30
CA GLY A 75 -7.41 -4.63 8.81
C GLY A 75 -6.32 -3.65 8.39
N LEU A 76 -6.37 -3.17 7.13
CA LEU A 76 -5.40 -2.21 6.62
C LEU A 76 -5.50 -0.85 7.31
N LEU A 77 -6.72 -0.34 7.53
CA LEU A 77 -6.94 0.89 8.30
C LEU A 77 -6.49 0.75 9.75
N ALA A 78 -6.87 -0.34 10.41
CA ALA A 78 -6.46 -0.58 11.80
C ALA A 78 -4.93 -0.61 11.94
N LEU A 79 -4.23 -1.26 11.01
CA LEU A 79 -2.77 -1.29 10.99
C LEU A 79 -2.17 0.11 10.74
N ALA A 80 -2.70 0.84 9.75
CA ALA A 80 -2.21 2.17 9.41
C ALA A 80 -2.42 3.17 10.56
N ASP A 81 -3.61 3.20 11.16
CA ASP A 81 -3.96 4.10 12.26
C ASP A 81 -3.13 3.77 13.52
N GLU A 82 -2.97 2.48 13.83
CA GLU A 82 -2.13 2.03 14.94
C GLU A 82 -0.67 2.47 14.76
N GLU A 83 -0.09 2.28 13.56
CA GLU A 83 1.31 2.64 13.28
C GLU A 83 1.53 4.15 13.12
N LEU A 84 0.54 4.91 12.64
CA LEU A 84 0.59 6.36 12.61
C LEU A 84 0.53 6.96 14.02
N GLY A 85 -0.38 6.46 14.88
CA GLY A 85 -0.48 6.91 16.28
C GLY A 85 0.75 6.59 17.12
N ARG A 86 1.55 5.59 16.72
CA ARG A 86 2.79 5.18 17.39
C ARG A 86 4.00 6.06 17.10
N ARG A 87 3.97 6.90 16.06
CA ARG A 87 5.14 7.67 15.63
C ARG A 87 5.23 9.00 16.37
N LEU A 88 6.11 9.05 17.38
CA LEU A 88 6.44 10.26 18.15
C LEU A 88 7.18 11.36 17.34
N ARG A 89 7.81 11.02 16.22
CA ARG A 89 8.51 11.96 15.33
C ARG A 89 8.13 11.70 13.87
N SER A 90 8.03 12.78 13.09
CA SER A 90 7.61 12.90 11.67
C SER A 90 8.44 12.13 10.63
N THR A 91 9.09 11.03 11.01
CA THR A 91 9.78 10.16 10.05
C THR A 91 8.75 9.59 9.08
N SER A 92 8.84 10.11 7.85
CA SER A 92 7.86 10.11 6.76
C SER A 92 6.64 9.18 6.95
N PRO A 93 5.45 9.72 7.27
CA PRO A 93 4.20 8.96 7.32
C PRO A 93 3.70 8.53 5.93
N ALA A 94 4.38 8.97 4.87
CA ALA A 94 3.96 8.86 3.47
C ALA A 94 3.42 7.46 3.11
N GLY A 95 4.21 6.41 3.31
CA GLY A 95 3.80 5.05 2.95
C GLY A 95 2.56 4.57 3.70
N LEU A 96 2.45 4.83 5.00
CA LEU A 96 1.28 4.44 5.81
C LEU A 96 0.03 5.23 5.40
N GLN A 97 0.19 6.50 5.07
CA GLN A 97 -0.91 7.32 4.56
C GLN A 97 -1.39 6.87 3.19
N VAL A 98 -0.49 6.43 2.29
CA VAL A 98 -0.88 5.79 1.02
C VAL A 98 -1.66 4.50 1.26
N TYR A 99 -1.22 3.63 2.18
CA TYR A 99 -2.00 2.43 2.52
C TYR A 99 -3.37 2.76 3.13
N ARG A 100 -3.43 3.79 3.98
CA ARG A 100 -4.68 4.28 4.55
C ARG A 100 -5.63 4.75 3.44
N ALA A 101 -5.11 5.48 2.45
CA ALA A 101 -5.89 5.90 1.29
C ALA A 101 -6.40 4.72 0.45
N ILE A 102 -5.55 3.73 0.17
CA ILE A 102 -5.96 2.50 -0.51
C ILE A 102 -7.09 1.82 0.26
N ALA A 103 -6.97 1.73 1.59
CA ALA A 103 -7.99 1.13 2.44
C ALA A 103 -9.32 1.91 2.42
N HIS A 104 -9.28 3.23 2.40
CA HIS A 104 -10.46 4.07 2.25
C HIS A 104 -11.14 3.87 0.89
N ASN A 105 -10.37 3.81 -0.20
CA ASN A 105 -10.89 3.49 -1.53
C ASN A 105 -11.53 2.09 -1.59
N LEU A 106 -10.88 1.08 -1.02
CA LEU A 106 -11.42 -0.27 -0.88
C LEU A 106 -12.70 -0.33 -0.03
N ALA A 107 -12.87 0.62 0.90
CA ALA A 107 -14.07 0.78 1.71
C ALA A 107 -15.12 1.70 1.07
N GLY A 108 -14.93 2.15 -0.18
CA GLY A 108 -15.88 3.03 -0.86
C GLY A 108 -15.93 4.46 -0.30
N ARG A 109 -14.83 4.92 0.31
CA ARG A 109 -14.70 6.23 0.97
C ARG A 109 -13.65 7.11 0.27
N PRO A 110 -13.93 7.58 -0.97
CA PRO A 110 -12.92 8.26 -1.79
C PRO A 110 -12.53 9.64 -1.25
N ALA A 111 -13.41 10.34 -0.53
CA ALA A 111 -13.08 11.63 0.07
C ALA A 111 -12.02 11.48 1.19
N GLU A 112 -12.18 10.49 2.06
CA GLU A 112 -11.23 10.16 3.12
C GLU A 112 -9.91 9.63 2.56
N ALA A 113 -9.97 8.92 1.42
CA ALA A 113 -8.76 8.50 0.70
C ALA A 113 -7.92 9.71 0.28
N ARG A 114 -8.55 10.76 -0.26
CA ARG A 114 -7.85 12.00 -0.64
C ARG A 114 -7.25 12.72 0.56
N LEU A 115 -7.98 12.83 1.67
CA LEU A 115 -7.45 13.41 2.91
C LEU A 115 -6.20 12.67 3.41
N ALA A 116 -6.19 11.34 3.31
CA ALA A 116 -5.01 10.54 3.64
C ALA A 116 -3.86 10.79 2.64
N LEU A 117 -4.14 10.89 1.34
CA LEU A 117 -3.13 11.19 0.32
C LEU A 117 -2.51 12.57 0.50
N ASP A 118 -3.29 13.59 0.88
CA ASP A 118 -2.78 14.91 1.21
C ASP A 118 -1.89 14.87 2.46
N ALA A 119 -2.33 14.15 3.50
CA ALA A 119 -1.56 13.94 4.73
C ALA A 119 -0.28 13.11 4.54
N SER A 120 -0.11 12.44 3.39
CA SER A 120 1.12 11.73 3.04
C SER A 120 2.29 12.69 2.78
N GLY A 121 2.00 13.93 2.38
CA GLY A 121 2.99 14.93 1.99
C GLY A 121 3.73 14.62 0.69
N ILE A 122 3.35 13.55 -0.03
CA ILE A 122 3.96 13.18 -1.31
C ILE A 122 3.56 14.21 -2.37
N ARG A 123 4.55 14.79 -3.04
CA ARG A 123 4.33 15.65 -4.22
C ARG A 123 4.94 15.00 -5.44
N PRO A 124 4.16 14.72 -6.50
CA PRO A 124 4.70 14.19 -7.74
C PRO A 124 5.85 15.03 -8.29
N GLY A 125 7.03 14.43 -8.40
CA GLY A 125 8.28 15.09 -8.83
C GLY A 125 9.38 15.07 -7.76
N ASP A 126 9.04 14.82 -6.50
CA ASP A 126 10.01 14.77 -5.41
C ASP A 126 10.89 13.51 -5.47
N ARG A 127 12.21 13.67 -5.57
CA ARG A 127 13.15 12.54 -5.72
C ARG A 127 13.15 11.59 -4.52
N GLY A 128 12.86 12.10 -3.31
CA GLY A 128 12.91 11.32 -2.06
C GLY A 128 11.78 10.30 -1.89
N THR A 129 10.70 10.41 -2.67
CA THR A 129 9.49 9.58 -2.55
C THR A 129 9.11 8.88 -3.85
N ALA A 130 10.03 8.82 -4.81
CA ALA A 130 9.78 8.23 -6.13
C ALA A 130 9.15 6.82 -6.04
N SER A 131 9.62 5.95 -5.15
CA SER A 131 9.04 4.60 -5.00
C SER A 131 7.55 4.59 -4.62
N TRP A 132 7.04 5.67 -4.00
CA TRP A 132 5.66 5.80 -3.56
C TRP A 132 4.75 6.54 -4.55
N HIS A 133 5.31 7.25 -5.53
CA HIS A 133 4.52 8.07 -6.46
C HIS A 133 3.51 7.25 -7.25
N LEU A 134 3.87 6.04 -7.68
CA LEU A 134 2.95 5.19 -8.44
C LEU A 134 1.76 4.73 -7.58
N LEU A 135 2.02 4.26 -6.35
CA LEU A 135 0.97 3.82 -5.43
C LEU A 135 0.08 4.99 -4.99
N TRP A 136 0.69 6.15 -4.72
CA TRP A 136 -0.04 7.38 -4.44
C TRP A 136 -0.94 7.76 -5.62
N ALA A 137 -0.42 7.76 -6.85
CA ALA A 137 -1.18 8.13 -8.04
C ALA A 137 -2.30 7.14 -8.35
N SER A 138 -2.06 5.85 -8.15
CA SER A 138 -3.09 4.81 -8.30
C SER A 138 -4.26 5.03 -7.33
N ALA A 139 -3.97 5.30 -6.06
CA ALA A 139 -5.00 5.61 -5.07
C ALA A 139 -5.73 6.94 -5.38
N GLU A 140 -5.00 7.98 -5.83
CA GLU A 140 -5.60 9.27 -6.19
C GLU A 140 -6.52 9.14 -7.42
N ILE A 141 -6.11 8.36 -8.42
CA ILE A 141 -6.91 8.11 -9.63
C ILE A 141 -8.21 7.38 -9.26
N ASP A 142 -8.15 6.31 -8.45
CA ASP A 142 -9.36 5.60 -7.99
C ASP A 142 -10.31 6.54 -7.22
N ALA A 143 -9.76 7.38 -6.33
CA ALA A 143 -10.58 8.33 -5.59
C ALA A 143 -11.23 9.37 -6.52
N ARG A 144 -10.47 9.98 -7.42
CA ARG A 144 -10.96 11.02 -8.34
C ARG A 144 -11.99 10.51 -9.33
N THR A 145 -11.80 9.32 -9.91
CA THR A 145 -12.79 8.76 -10.84
C THR A 145 -14.12 8.47 -10.13
N ARG A 146 -14.08 7.98 -8.89
CA ARG A 146 -15.29 7.77 -8.07
C ARG A 146 -15.99 9.07 -7.66
N LEU A 147 -15.24 10.16 -7.52
CA LEU A 147 -15.78 11.49 -7.24
C LEU A 147 -16.25 12.24 -8.49
N GLY A 148 -16.12 11.65 -9.69
CA GLY A 148 -16.46 12.30 -10.95
C GLY A 148 -15.43 13.33 -11.42
N GLU A 149 -14.27 13.41 -10.79
CA GLU A 149 -13.18 14.34 -11.13
C GLU A 149 -12.32 13.80 -12.28
N VAL A 150 -12.95 13.48 -13.42
CA VAL A 150 -12.34 12.70 -14.51
C VAL A 150 -11.09 13.39 -15.10
N ALA A 151 -11.19 14.68 -15.43
CA ALA A 151 -10.06 15.45 -15.97
C ALA A 151 -8.87 15.50 -15.01
N ALA A 152 -9.15 15.58 -13.71
CA ALA A 152 -8.13 15.59 -12.67
C ALA A 152 -7.49 14.21 -12.50
N ALA A 153 -8.25 13.11 -12.65
CA ALA A 153 -7.72 11.76 -12.68
C ALA A 153 -6.79 11.53 -13.88
N ARG A 154 -7.21 11.94 -15.10
CA ARG A 154 -6.41 11.91 -16.33
C ARG A 154 -5.08 12.66 -16.16
N ALA A 155 -5.13 13.88 -15.64
CA ALA A 155 -3.92 14.68 -15.39
C ALA A 155 -2.95 13.98 -14.41
N THR A 156 -3.46 13.29 -13.38
CA THR A 156 -2.62 12.49 -12.47
C THR A 156 -1.99 11.28 -13.19
N PHE A 157 -2.76 10.59 -14.04
CA PHE A 157 -2.26 9.47 -14.84
C PHE A 157 -1.12 9.90 -15.77
N ASP A 158 -1.31 10.95 -16.56
CA ASP A 158 -0.31 11.39 -17.56
C ASP A 158 0.97 11.93 -16.91
N ARG A 159 0.81 12.62 -15.77
CA ARG A 159 1.95 13.20 -15.03
C ARG A 159 2.79 12.13 -14.34
N VAL A 160 2.16 11.09 -13.80
CA VAL A 160 2.83 10.09 -12.94
C VAL A 160 2.87 8.73 -13.59
N VAL A 161 1.72 8.10 -13.76
CA VAL A 161 1.60 6.68 -14.12
C VAL A 161 2.14 6.40 -15.52
N ALA A 162 1.77 7.20 -16.53
CA ALA A 162 2.20 7.00 -17.93
C ALA A 162 3.72 7.04 -18.13
N ARG A 163 4.47 7.60 -17.17
CA ARG A 163 5.93 7.74 -17.22
C ARG A 163 6.67 6.57 -16.56
N TYR A 164 6.00 5.75 -15.73
CA TYR A 164 6.63 4.67 -14.97
C TYR A 164 7.03 3.44 -15.81
N PRO A 165 6.19 2.91 -16.72
CA PRO A 165 6.55 1.72 -17.51
C PRO A 165 7.81 1.89 -18.35
N ARG A 166 8.20 3.14 -18.67
CA ARG A 166 9.40 3.45 -19.45
C ARG A 166 10.71 3.43 -18.65
N THR A 167 10.64 3.37 -17.32
CA THR A 167 11.82 3.54 -16.45
C THR A 167 12.17 2.30 -15.63
N VAL A 168 11.23 1.39 -15.38
CA VAL A 168 11.45 0.22 -14.52
C VAL A 168 10.79 -0.98 -15.19
N GLY A 169 11.57 -1.84 -15.85
CA GLY A 169 11.10 -3.02 -16.58
C GLY A 169 10.57 -4.12 -15.66
N ALA A 170 9.43 -3.90 -15.01
CA ALA A 170 8.83 -4.83 -14.05
C ALA A 170 7.32 -5.00 -14.33
N GLY A 171 6.94 -6.20 -14.77
CA GLY A 171 5.56 -6.51 -15.19
C GLY A 171 4.46 -6.28 -14.15
N GLY A 172 4.80 -6.14 -12.86
CA GLY A 172 3.84 -5.74 -11.83
C GLY A 172 3.40 -4.27 -11.93
N LEU A 173 4.25 -3.39 -12.47
CA LEU A 173 3.93 -1.97 -12.67
C LEU A 173 3.00 -1.78 -13.87
N ASP A 174 3.11 -2.64 -14.88
CA ASP A 174 2.24 -2.62 -16.06
C ASP A 174 0.78 -2.88 -15.69
N VAL A 175 0.53 -3.79 -14.74
CA VAL A 175 -0.81 -4.08 -14.23
C VAL A 175 -1.42 -2.84 -13.56
N ILE A 176 -0.65 -2.17 -12.69
CA ILE A 176 -1.12 -0.95 -12.01
C ILE A 176 -1.39 0.14 -13.05
N ALA A 177 -0.52 0.29 -14.05
CA ALA A 177 -0.71 1.27 -15.12
C ALA A 177 -1.97 0.98 -15.94
N ALA A 178 -2.15 -0.27 -16.38
CA ALA A 178 -3.33 -0.70 -17.13
C ALA A 178 -4.61 -0.53 -16.32
N GLU A 179 -4.60 -0.87 -15.03
CA GLU A 179 -5.73 -0.64 -14.12
C GLU A 179 -6.06 0.85 -14.01
N CYS A 180 -5.07 1.70 -13.76
CA CYS A 180 -5.27 3.15 -13.65
C CYS A 180 -5.82 3.74 -14.95
N GLU A 181 -5.26 3.34 -16.10
CA GLU A 181 -5.73 3.81 -17.40
C GLU A 181 -7.17 3.36 -17.68
N ALA A 182 -7.51 2.10 -17.36
CA ALA A 182 -8.85 1.58 -17.54
C ALA A 182 -9.87 2.32 -16.67
N ARG A 183 -9.54 2.66 -15.43
CA ARG A 183 -10.41 3.48 -14.57
C ARG A 183 -10.68 4.86 -15.17
N VAL A 184 -9.64 5.52 -15.70
CA VAL A 184 -9.80 6.83 -16.33
C VAL A 184 -10.63 6.72 -17.60
N ARG A 185 -10.33 5.76 -18.49
CA ARG A 185 -11.09 5.54 -19.73
C ARG A 185 -12.55 5.22 -19.47
N LEU A 186 -12.84 4.36 -18.50
CA LEU A 186 -14.22 4.05 -18.10
C LEU A 186 -14.94 5.32 -17.63
N ALA A 187 -14.28 6.15 -16.82
CA ALA A 187 -14.84 7.42 -16.35
C ALA A 187 -15.00 8.47 -17.48
N GLU A 188 -14.19 8.38 -18.55
CA GLU A 188 -14.32 9.17 -19.78
C GLU A 188 -15.41 8.63 -20.74
N GLY A 189 -16.01 7.47 -20.43
CA GLY A 189 -17.02 6.80 -21.25
C GLY A 189 -16.46 5.80 -22.27
N ASP A 190 -15.15 5.59 -22.34
CA ASP A 190 -14.51 4.55 -23.17
C ASP A 190 -14.50 3.19 -22.45
N ALA A 191 -15.68 2.61 -22.28
CA ALA A 191 -15.85 1.31 -21.63
C ALA A 191 -15.17 0.17 -22.41
N ALA A 192 -15.22 0.20 -23.74
CA ALA A 192 -14.61 -0.83 -24.59
C ALA A 192 -13.07 -0.82 -24.50
N GLY A 193 -12.46 0.38 -24.54
CA GLY A 193 -11.03 0.53 -24.36
C GLY A 193 -10.59 0.14 -22.95
N ALA A 194 -11.33 0.56 -21.92
CA ALA A 194 -11.07 0.17 -20.53
C ALA A 194 -11.10 -1.36 -20.34
N ARG A 195 -12.12 -2.04 -20.88
CA ARG A 195 -12.23 -3.51 -20.83
C ARG A 195 -11.04 -4.19 -21.51
N THR A 196 -10.64 -3.69 -22.68
CA THR A 196 -9.52 -4.24 -23.46
C THR A 196 -8.20 -4.20 -22.68
N LEU A 197 -7.95 -3.11 -21.93
CA LEU A 197 -6.74 -2.95 -21.11
C LEU A 197 -6.64 -3.97 -19.97
N VAL A 198 -7.74 -4.26 -19.28
CA VAL A 198 -7.71 -5.12 -18.08
C VAL A 198 -7.88 -6.61 -18.40
N ALA A 199 -8.43 -6.96 -19.57
CA ALA A 199 -8.74 -8.34 -19.96
C ALA A 199 -7.55 -9.33 -19.84
N PRO A 200 -6.31 -8.99 -20.25
CA PRO A 200 -5.17 -9.90 -20.12
C PRO A 200 -4.84 -10.30 -18.68
N TYR A 201 -5.18 -9.44 -17.71
CA TYR A 201 -4.78 -9.59 -16.31
C TYR A 201 -5.80 -10.31 -15.43
N LEU A 202 -7.05 -10.50 -15.90
CA LEU A 202 -8.11 -11.16 -15.11
C LEU A 202 -7.76 -12.60 -14.67
N LYS A 203 -6.98 -13.29 -15.51
CA LYS A 203 -6.53 -14.67 -15.29
C LYS A 203 -5.11 -14.77 -14.71
N ASP A 204 -4.44 -13.64 -14.46
CA ASP A 204 -3.09 -13.65 -13.92
C ASP A 204 -3.09 -14.07 -12.43
N ILE A 205 -2.71 -15.32 -12.17
CA ILE A 205 -2.66 -15.89 -10.82
C ILE A 205 -1.59 -15.26 -9.92
N ARG A 206 -0.64 -14.50 -10.50
CA ARG A 206 0.39 -13.79 -9.73
C ARG A 206 -0.20 -12.59 -9.02
N LEU A 207 -1.36 -12.10 -9.48
CA LEU A 207 -2.12 -11.07 -8.81
C LEU A 207 -2.87 -11.66 -7.62
N GLY A 208 -2.72 -11.02 -6.46
CA GLY A 208 -3.51 -11.35 -5.28
C GLY A 208 -5.01 -11.21 -5.52
N PRO A 209 -5.85 -11.87 -4.72
CA PRO A 209 -7.30 -11.89 -4.94
C PRO A 209 -7.92 -10.49 -4.91
N GLY A 210 -7.44 -9.58 -4.07
CA GLY A 210 -7.90 -8.18 -4.01
C GLY A 210 -7.61 -7.39 -5.28
N ALA A 211 -6.41 -7.52 -5.86
CA ALA A 211 -6.08 -6.86 -7.13
C ALA A 211 -6.97 -7.39 -8.27
N ARG A 212 -7.14 -8.71 -8.35
CA ARG A 212 -8.03 -9.33 -9.33
C ARG A 212 -9.48 -8.90 -9.14
N ALA A 213 -9.94 -8.78 -7.90
CA ALA A 213 -11.29 -8.29 -7.59
C ALA A 213 -11.51 -6.86 -8.13
N GLN A 214 -10.52 -5.98 -8.00
CA GLN A 214 -10.60 -4.62 -8.57
C GLN A 214 -10.70 -4.65 -10.11
N LEU A 215 -9.93 -5.51 -10.79
CA LEU A 215 -10.04 -5.67 -12.24
C LEU A 215 -11.42 -6.18 -12.67
N PHE A 216 -11.99 -7.16 -11.95
CA PHE A 216 -13.36 -7.62 -12.21
C PHE A 216 -14.41 -6.54 -11.93
N ALA A 217 -14.20 -5.68 -10.94
CA ALA A 217 -15.07 -4.54 -10.68
C ALA A 217 -15.03 -3.49 -11.82
N ILE A 218 -13.84 -3.22 -12.38
CA ILE A 218 -13.71 -2.38 -13.58
C ILE A 218 -14.46 -3.01 -14.76
N VAL A 219 -14.29 -4.32 -14.99
CA VAL A 219 -15.03 -5.04 -16.04
C VAL A 219 -16.53 -4.94 -15.82
N ALA A 220 -17.02 -5.11 -14.59
CA ALA A 220 -18.45 -4.96 -14.29
C ALA A 220 -18.97 -3.56 -14.67
N GLY A 221 -18.21 -2.51 -14.35
CA GLY A 221 -18.52 -1.15 -14.78
C GLY A 221 -18.52 -0.99 -16.30
N CYS A 222 -17.55 -1.59 -17.00
CA CYS A 222 -17.49 -1.57 -18.46
C CYS A 222 -18.70 -2.26 -19.11
N GLU A 223 -19.05 -3.48 -18.68
CA GLU A 223 -20.17 -4.22 -19.28
C GLU A 223 -21.50 -3.50 -19.04
N ARG A 224 -21.68 -2.87 -17.86
CA ARG A 224 -22.87 -2.05 -17.59
C ARG A 224 -22.95 -0.84 -18.52
N ALA A 225 -21.84 -0.15 -18.72
CA ALA A 225 -21.78 0.99 -19.65
C ALA A 225 -22.02 0.58 -21.12
N LEU A 226 -21.74 -0.68 -21.47
CA LEU A 226 -22.02 -1.26 -22.78
C LEU A 226 -23.44 -1.85 -22.92
N GLY A 227 -24.23 -1.87 -21.84
CA GLY A 227 -25.60 -2.40 -21.82
C GLY A 227 -25.73 -3.91 -21.65
N ASP A 228 -24.67 -4.60 -21.21
CA ASP A 228 -24.71 -6.04 -20.89
C ASP A 228 -24.79 -6.25 -19.37
N ASP A 229 -26.00 -6.11 -18.83
CA ASP A 229 -26.26 -6.24 -17.38
C ASP A 229 -25.94 -7.65 -16.84
N ALA A 230 -26.07 -8.70 -17.68
CA ALA A 230 -25.81 -10.07 -17.27
C ALA A 230 -24.30 -10.32 -17.12
N ALA A 231 -23.49 -9.83 -18.07
CA ALA A 231 -22.03 -9.88 -17.96
C ALA A 231 -21.54 -9.00 -16.80
N ALA A 232 -22.12 -7.81 -16.62
CA ALA A 232 -21.82 -6.93 -15.50
C ALA A 232 -22.06 -7.61 -14.15
N ALA A 233 -23.23 -8.25 -13.98
CA ALA A 233 -23.57 -8.99 -12.76
C ALA A 233 -22.62 -10.16 -12.50
N THR A 234 -22.21 -10.89 -13.55
CA THR A 234 -21.25 -11.99 -13.44
C THR A 234 -19.88 -11.51 -12.98
N ALA A 235 -19.37 -10.43 -13.59
CA ALA A 235 -18.09 -9.84 -13.21
C ALA A 235 -18.13 -9.29 -11.77
N ALA A 236 -19.21 -8.60 -11.38
CA ALA A 236 -19.40 -8.09 -10.03
C ALA A 236 -19.48 -9.22 -8.99
N ALA A 237 -20.17 -10.32 -9.30
CA ALA A 237 -20.21 -11.50 -8.43
C ALA A 237 -18.82 -12.09 -8.23
N LYS A 238 -18.01 -12.19 -9.29
CA LYS A 238 -16.64 -12.69 -9.18
C LYS A 238 -15.74 -11.77 -8.36
N ALA A 239 -15.92 -10.46 -8.51
CA ALA A 239 -15.21 -9.46 -7.73
C ALA A 239 -15.49 -9.63 -6.22
N ARG A 240 -16.76 -9.82 -5.84
CA ARG A 240 -17.18 -10.07 -4.44
C ARG A 240 -16.69 -11.41 -3.91
N GLU A 241 -16.67 -12.45 -4.74
CA GLU A 241 -16.12 -13.76 -4.35
C GLU A 241 -14.64 -13.65 -3.94
N LEU A 242 -13.86 -12.89 -4.70
CA LEU A 242 -12.42 -12.73 -4.48
C LEU A 242 -12.09 -11.80 -3.31
N ALA A 243 -12.85 -10.73 -3.12
CA ALA A 243 -12.63 -9.74 -2.06
C ALA A 243 -13.95 -9.37 -1.36
N PRO A 244 -14.51 -10.27 -0.51
CA PRO A 244 -15.84 -10.10 0.07
C PRO A 244 -15.95 -8.93 1.05
N GLN A 245 -14.82 -8.41 1.52
CA GLN A 245 -14.75 -7.30 2.47
C GLN A 245 -14.61 -5.93 1.78
N CYS A 246 -14.44 -5.89 0.45
CA CYS A 246 -14.26 -4.66 -0.30
C CYS A 246 -15.59 -4.12 -0.81
N VAL A 247 -15.76 -2.80 -0.68
CA VAL A 247 -16.75 -2.03 -1.44
C VAL A 247 -16.11 -1.67 -2.78
N LEU A 248 -16.22 -2.61 -3.70
CA LEU A 248 -15.72 -2.46 -5.06
C LEU A 248 -16.65 -1.54 -5.87
N LEU A 249 -16.12 -0.97 -6.96
CA LEU A 249 -16.93 -0.22 -7.92
C LEU A 249 -18.13 -1.08 -8.33
N PRO A 250 -19.35 -0.53 -8.33
CA PRO A 250 -20.54 -1.26 -8.75
C PRO A 250 -20.45 -1.65 -10.21
#